data_AF-A9HNJ9-F1
#
_entry.id   AF-A9HNJ9-F1
#
_cell.length_a   1.000
_cell.length_b   1.000
_cell.length_c   1.000
_cell.angle_alpha   90.00
_cell.angle_beta   90.00
_cell.angle_gamma   90.00
#
_symmetry.space_group_name_H-M   'P 1'
#
loop_
_entity.id
_entity.type
_entity.pdbx_description
1 polymer ?
#
loop_
_entity_poly.entity_id
_entity_poly.type
_entity_poly.pdbx_seq_one_letter_code
_entity_poly.pdbx_strand_id
1 'polypeptide(L)'
;MGMSAPSVQAVIATRSDLRQVFAAVALNPSIVLGLLAFGSSAVVWLLVLARIDVSQAYPCVALGIVMTVGAGIVLLGEQIHPTRIIGLLVILSGVVIMARAQ
;
A
#
# COMPACT_ATOMS: atom_id res chain seq x y z
N MET A 1 6.90 -2.06 -13.80
CA MET A 1 5.85 -3.00 -14.29
C MET A 1 4.52 -2.34 -14.67
N GLY A 2 4.14 -1.17 -14.13
CA GLY A 2 2.96 -0.40 -14.60
C GLY A 2 3.35 0.91 -15.31
N MET A 3 3.76 1.92 -14.55
CA MET A 3 4.25 3.20 -15.11
C MET A 3 5.63 3.12 -15.78
N SER A 4 6.38 2.04 -15.50
CA SER A 4 7.66 1.72 -16.13
C SER A 4 7.50 0.91 -17.42
N ALA A 5 6.27 0.63 -17.86
CA ALA A 5 6.04 -0.07 -19.12
C ALA A 5 6.43 0.84 -20.30
N PRO A 6 7.13 0.32 -21.33
CA PRO A 6 7.59 1.10 -22.48
C PRO A 6 6.45 1.85 -23.20
N SER A 7 5.25 1.25 -23.22
CA SER A 7 4.03 1.84 -23.80
C SER A 7 3.49 3.04 -23.03
N VAL A 8 3.67 3.09 -21.70
CA VAL A 8 3.22 4.22 -20.86
C VAL A 8 4.25 5.36 -20.92
N GLN A 9 5.54 5.04 -20.98
CA GLN A 9 6.61 6.04 -21.11
C GLN A 9 6.62 6.72 -22.49
N ALA A 10 6.32 5.97 -23.56
CA ALA A 10 6.21 6.51 -24.92
C ALA A 10 5.07 7.54 -25.04
N VAL A 11 3.93 7.31 -24.38
CA VAL A 11 2.76 8.21 -24.41
C VAL A 11 2.99 9.49 -23.61
N ILE A 12 3.77 9.44 -22.52
CA ILE A 12 4.09 10.62 -21.70
C ILE A 12 5.12 11.54 -22.40
N ALA A 13 6.00 11.00 -23.25
CA ALA A 13 7.09 11.75 -23.87
C ALA A 13 6.69 12.54 -25.15
N THR A 14 5.57 12.20 -25.81
CA THR A 14 5.30 12.67 -27.19
C THR A 14 4.44 13.94 -27.34
N ARG A 15 3.98 14.55 -26.23
CA ARG A 15 2.98 15.65 -26.10
C ARG A 15 1.66 15.13 -25.55
N SER A 16 1.29 15.69 -24.41
CA SER A 16 0.20 15.30 -23.52
C SER A 16 -1.19 15.50 -24.12
N ASP A 17 -1.64 14.52 -24.89
CA ASP A 17 -3.06 14.35 -25.18
C ASP A 17 -3.69 13.62 -23.97
N LEU A 18 -4.26 14.37 -23.02
CA LEU A 18 -4.80 13.84 -21.74
C LEU A 18 -5.76 12.65 -21.94
N ARG A 19 -6.48 12.65 -23.08
CA ARG A 19 -7.37 11.55 -23.48
C ARG A 19 -6.62 10.24 -23.72
N GLN A 20 -5.43 10.29 -24.32
CA GLN A 20 -4.63 9.10 -24.61
C GLN A 20 -3.98 8.54 -23.35
N VAL A 21 -3.54 9.40 -22.44
CA VAL A 21 -3.04 8.99 -21.11
C VAL A 21 -4.16 8.31 -20.32
N PHE A 22 -5.37 8.90 -20.30
CA PHE A 22 -6.50 8.33 -19.59
C PHE A 22 -6.91 6.96 -20.16
N ALA A 23 -6.95 6.83 -21.49
CA ALA A 23 -7.23 5.56 -22.16
C ALA A 23 -6.15 4.50 -21.88
N ALA A 24 -4.87 4.87 -21.93
CA ALA A 24 -3.76 3.96 -21.64
C ALA A 24 -3.75 3.49 -20.18
N VAL A 25 -4.10 4.37 -19.24
CA VAL A 25 -4.22 4.03 -17.81
C VAL A 25 -5.43 3.13 -17.56
N ALA A 26 -6.58 3.44 -18.16
CA ALA A 26 -7.81 2.66 -18.00
C ALA A 26 -7.74 1.26 -18.64
N LEU A 27 -6.96 1.09 -19.71
CA LEU A 27 -6.79 -0.19 -20.40
C LEU A 27 -5.67 -1.06 -19.81
N ASN A 28 -4.89 -0.55 -18.84
CA ASN A 28 -3.85 -1.33 -18.17
C ASN A 28 -4.44 -2.06 -16.95
N PRO A 29 -4.68 -3.39 -17.03
CA PRO A 29 -5.35 -4.12 -15.96
C PRO A 29 -4.61 -4.03 -14.62
N SER A 30 -3.27 -3.99 -14.62
CA SER A 30 -2.48 -3.84 -13.40
C SER A 30 -2.69 -2.49 -12.70
N ILE A 31 -2.91 -1.42 -13.46
CA ILE A 31 -3.15 -0.08 -12.90
C ILE A 31 -4.57 0.01 -12.35
N VAL A 32 -5.55 -0.52 -13.10
CA VAL A 32 -6.95 -0.60 -12.64
C VAL A 32 -7.07 -1.46 -11.39
N LEU A 33 -6.39 -2.60 -11.34
CA LEU A 33 -6.35 -3.48 -10.16
C LEU A 33 -5.74 -2.74 -8.96
N GLY A 34 -4.63 -2.03 -9.15
CA GLY A 34 -4.01 -1.21 -8.11
C GLY A 34 -4.93 -0.08 -7.61
N LEU A 35 -5.66 0.57 -8.53
CA LEU A 35 -6.59 1.63 -8.21
C LEU A 35 -7.81 1.12 -7.42
N LEU A 36 -8.37 -0.03 -7.83
CA LEU A 36 -9.45 -0.68 -7.10
C LEU A 36 -8.99 -1.16 -5.72
N ALA A 37 -7.80 -1.75 -5.62
CA ALA A 37 -7.21 -2.14 -4.34
C ALA A 37 -7.04 -0.92 -3.42
N PHE A 38 -6.51 0.19 -3.94
CA PHE A 38 -6.36 1.43 -3.18
C PHE A 38 -7.70 2.02 -2.72
N GLY A 39 -8.70 2.08 -3.62
CA GLY A 39 -10.05 2.53 -3.29
C GLY A 39 -10.70 1.65 -2.21
N SER A 40 -10.59 0.32 -2.34
CA SER A 40 -11.11 -0.61 -1.35
C SER A 40 -10.42 -0.47 0.02
N SER A 41 -9.10 -0.24 0.03
CA SER A 41 -8.33 0.03 1.25
C SER A 41 -8.85 1.27 1.97
N ALA A 42 -9.17 2.34 1.23
CA ALA A 42 -9.72 3.56 1.81
C ALA A 42 -11.11 3.32 2.42
N VAL A 43 -11.97 2.56 1.74
CA VAL A 43 -13.31 2.20 2.26
C VAL A 43 -13.19 1.38 3.54
N VAL A 44 -12.36 0.33 3.53
CA VAL A 44 -12.11 -0.50 4.72
C VAL A 44 -11.59 0.35 5.89
N TRP A 45 -10.66 1.25 5.62
CA TRP A 45 -10.11 2.17 6.62
C TRP A 45 -11.19 3.08 7.24
N LEU A 46 -12.03 3.69 6.40
CA LEU A 46 -13.13 4.54 6.86
C LEU A 46 -14.16 3.74 7.68
N LEU A 47 -14.45 2.50 7.30
CA LEU A 47 -15.35 1.62 8.06
C LEU A 47 -14.79 1.28 9.44
N VAL A 48 -13.48 1.05 9.56
CA VAL A 48 -12.81 0.83 10.86
C VAL A 48 -12.94 2.06 11.74
N LEU A 49 -12.63 3.25 11.20
CA LEU A 49 -12.76 4.51 11.93
C LEU A 49 -14.21 4.83 12.34
N ALA A 50 -15.20 4.34 11.61
CA ALA A 50 -16.61 4.52 11.95
C ALA A 50 -17.07 3.63 13.12
N ARG A 51 -16.30 2.60 13.50
CA ARG A 51 -16.69 1.58 14.49
C ARG A 51 -15.79 1.54 15.71
N ILE A 52 -14.59 2.09 15.63
CA ILE A 52 -13.55 1.98 16.63
C ILE A 52 -12.90 3.36 16.82
N ASP A 53 -12.65 3.75 18.07
CA ASP A 53 -11.90 4.97 18.37
C ASP A 53 -10.52 4.94 17.72
N VAL A 54 -10.10 6.09 17.18
CA VAL A 54 -8.84 6.23 16.44
C VAL A 54 -7.65 5.70 17.26
N SER A 55 -7.68 5.89 18.59
CA SER A 55 -6.66 5.39 19.53
C SER A 55 -6.48 3.86 19.50
N GLN A 56 -7.57 3.11 19.34
CA GLN A 56 -7.52 1.64 19.20
C GLN A 56 -7.21 1.20 17.76
N ALA A 57 -7.48 2.02 16.76
CA ALA A 57 -7.19 1.70 15.36
C ALA A 57 -5.69 1.74 15.04
N TYR A 58 -4.91 2.62 15.68
CA TYR A 58 -3.47 2.76 15.44
C TYR A 58 -2.66 1.46 15.65
N PRO A 59 -2.86 0.68 16.74
CA PRO A 59 -2.26 -0.64 16.89
C PRO A 59 -2.55 -1.60 15.73
N CYS A 60 -3.79 -1.63 15.23
CA CYS A 60 -4.18 -2.46 14.10
C CYS A 60 -3.50 -2.05 12.79
N VAL A 61 -3.28 -0.75 12.57
CA VAL A 61 -2.52 -0.24 11.40
C VAL A 61 -1.09 -0.75 11.42
N ALA A 62 -0.43 -0.66 12.57
CA ALA A 62 0.93 -1.13 12.71
C ALA A 62 1.06 -2.64 12.46
N LEU A 63 0.06 -3.43 12.87
CA LEU A 63 -0.02 -4.85 12.52
C LEU A 63 -0.19 -5.07 11.00
N GLY A 64 -1.00 -4.22 10.35
CA GLY A 64 -1.15 -4.20 8.89
C GLY A 64 0.17 -3.91 8.16
N ILE A 65 1.01 -3.02 8.69
CA ILE A 65 2.37 -2.77 8.15
C ILE A 65 3.22 -4.04 8.24
N VAL A 66 3.17 -4.76 9.36
CA VAL A 66 3.89 -6.02 9.54
C VAL A 66 3.44 -7.07 8.54
N MET A 67 2.12 -7.23 8.36
CA MET A 67 1.58 -8.15 7.36
C MET A 67 1.96 -7.73 5.93
N THR A 68 2.00 -6.44 5.64
CA THR A 68 2.40 -5.91 4.32
C THR A 68 3.86 -6.22 4.02
N VAL A 69 4.77 -6.00 4.99
CA VAL A 69 6.18 -6.39 4.85
C VAL A 69 6.31 -7.90 4.68
N GLY A 70 5.59 -8.68 5.48
CA GLY A 70 5.50 -10.15 5.35
C GLY A 70 5.09 -10.60 3.95
N ALA A 71 4.01 -10.00 3.45
CA ALA A 71 3.50 -10.24 2.11
C ALA A 71 4.52 -9.84 1.03
N GLY A 72 5.25 -8.74 1.19
CA GLY A 72 6.32 -8.34 0.26
C GLY A 72 7.46 -9.36 0.17
N ILE A 73 7.80 -10.03 1.27
CA ILE A 73 8.81 -11.10 1.27
C ILE A 73 8.28 -12.35 0.56
N VAL A 74 7.06 -12.78 0.91
CA VAL A 74 6.52 -14.08 0.46
C VAL A 74 5.97 -14.02 -0.96
N LEU A 75 5.24 -12.95 -1.32
CA LEU A 75 4.59 -12.81 -2.62
C LEU A 75 5.49 -12.15 -3.66
N LEU A 76 6.30 -11.16 -3.27
CA LEU A 76 7.15 -10.40 -4.20
C LEU A 76 8.63 -10.82 -4.15
N GLY A 77 9.05 -11.60 -3.15
CA GLY A 77 10.45 -12.01 -3.00
C GLY A 77 11.40 -10.85 -2.67
N GLU A 78 10.89 -9.76 -2.08
CA GLU A 78 11.73 -8.59 -1.76
C GLU A 78 12.84 -8.96 -0.78
N GLN A 79 14.09 -8.62 -1.13
CA GLN A 79 15.21 -8.75 -0.20
C GLN A 79 15.09 -7.70 0.90
N ILE A 80 14.90 -8.14 2.14
CA ILE A 80 14.77 -7.25 3.28
C ILE A 80 16.15 -6.80 3.74
N HIS A 81 16.37 -5.49 3.75
CA HIS A 81 17.55 -4.92 4.39
C HIS A 81 17.47 -5.11 5.92
N PRO A 82 18.57 -5.46 6.61
CA PRO A 82 18.57 -5.63 8.07
C PRO A 82 17.95 -4.46 8.84
N THR A 83 18.11 -3.24 8.34
CA THR A 83 17.52 -2.01 8.89
C THR A 83 15.98 -2.03 8.91
N ARG A 84 15.32 -2.63 7.90
CA ARG A 84 13.85 -2.78 7.87
C ARG A 84 13.39 -3.73 8.97
N ILE A 85 14.16 -4.77 9.29
CA ILE A 85 13.83 -5.71 10.37
C ILE A 85 13.91 -5.00 11.72
N ILE A 86 14.93 -4.19 11.95
CA ILE A 86 15.06 -3.38 13.17
C ILE A 86 13.86 -2.42 13.30
N GLY A 87 13.49 -1.72 12.22
CA GLY A 87 12.31 -0.86 12.21
C GLY A 87 11.01 -1.62 12.52
N LEU A 88 10.86 -2.84 11.99
CA LEU A 88 9.72 -3.71 12.26
C LEU A 88 9.63 -4.10 13.74
N LEU A 89 10.75 -4.45 14.36
CA LEU A 89 10.81 -4.79 15.79
C LEU A 89 10.43 -3.59 16.67
N VAL A 90 10.82 -2.38 16.29
CA VAL A 90 10.43 -1.14 16.99
C VAL A 90 8.93 -0.86 16.86
N ILE A 91 8.35 -1.08 15.68
CA ILE A 91 6.90 -0.94 15.48
C ILE A 91 6.16 -1.99 16.35
N LEU A 92 6.60 -3.25 16.31
CA LEU A 92 6.01 -4.34 17.09
C LEU A 92 6.09 -4.08 18.60
N SER A 93 7.22 -3.59 19.11
CA SER A 93 7.35 -3.26 20.52
C SER A 93 6.42 -2.11 20.92
N GLY A 94 6.30 -1.08 20.08
CA GLY A 94 5.32 0.00 20.27
C GLY A 94 3.87 -0.50 20.34
N VAL A 95 3.49 -1.42 19.44
CA VAL A 95 2.16 -2.06 19.44
C VAL A 95 1.93 -2.85 20.73
N VAL A 96 2.90 -3.65 21.18
CA VAL A 96 2.78 -4.45 22.41
C VAL A 96 2.62 -3.56 23.64
N ILE A 97 3.39 -2.47 23.73
CA ILE A 97 3.26 -1.51 24.84
C ILE A 97 1.85 -0.89 24.84
N MET A 98 1.36 -0.48 23.67
CA MET A 98 0.06 0.17 23.54
C MET A 98 -1.10 -0.79 23.82
N ALA A 99 -1.00 -2.05 23.38
CA ALA A 99 -1.95 -3.11 23.68
C ALA A 99 -1.99 -3.50 25.17
N ARG A 100 -0.90 -3.27 25.91
CA ARG A 100 -0.85 -3.45 27.37
C ARG A 100 -1.22 -2.21 28.17
N ALA A 101 -1.28 -1.04 27.52
CA ALA A 101 -1.69 0.21 28.14
C ALA A 101 -3.22 0.42 28.09
N GLN A 102 -3.95 -0.48 27.42
CA GLN A 102 -5.41 -0.63 27.48
C GLN A 102 -5.79 -1.64 28.56
#